data_AF-A0A3N5HLD6-F1
#
_entry.id   AF-A0A3N5HLD6-F1
#
_cell.length_a   1.000
_cell.length_b   1.000
_cell.length_c   1.000
_cell.angle_alpha   90.00
_cell.angle_beta   90.00
_cell.angle_gamma   90.00
#
_symmetry.space_group_name_H-M   'P 1'
#
loop_
_entity.id
_entity.type
_entity.pdbx_description
1 polymer ?
#
loop_
_entity_poly.entity_id
_entity_poly.type
_entity_poly.pdbx_seq_one_letter_code
_entity_poly.pdbx_strand_id
1 'polypeptide(L)'
;MDLGDWRSRINDIDNQILNLLNQRAEAALQIGDLKRRQEAPSYVPEREAEILARLTAATSGPLPASAVVAVWREVLSACRVLEGPLTVAYLAPQGTFTHQAARERFGHAASYHPSRTIAEIFDDVERGRVQFGVAPVDNSTDGAVNVTLDRLVHTELQICGELTLEIAQHLLSKAGALTEIKRVLSHPQGLGQCRSWLAEHLPDVPLEETASTAGAAELAAADPRVAAIASELAGQLYDVPILRRRIEDNRHNATRFLVLGRRASGPTGRDKTSIVFAMPNQPGALYRILEPFARSGLNLTKIESRPA
;
A
#
# COMPACT_ATOMS: atom_id res chain seq x y z
N MET A 1 1.34 42.24 18.41
CA MET A 1 1.61 41.20 17.42
C MET A 1 0.63 41.36 16.28
N ASP A 2 1.12 41.81 15.15
CA ASP A 2 0.36 41.84 13.90
C ASP A 2 0.59 40.55 13.08
N LEU A 3 0.06 40.50 11.86
CA LEU A 3 0.23 39.36 10.95
C LEU A 3 1.70 39.13 10.56
N GLY A 4 2.47 40.21 10.41
CA GLY A 4 3.89 40.13 10.06
C GLY A 4 4.72 39.50 11.18
N ASP A 5 4.44 39.89 12.43
CA ASP A 5 5.11 39.33 13.60
C ASP A 5 4.89 37.81 13.72
N TRP A 6 3.65 37.35 13.52
CA TRP A 6 3.33 35.91 13.55
C TRP A 6 4.00 35.13 12.42
N ARG A 7 4.08 35.71 11.21
CA ARG A 7 4.80 35.09 10.08
C ARG A 7 6.30 34.96 10.36
N SER A 8 6.92 36.01 10.92
CA SER A 8 8.33 35.95 11.32
C SER A 8 8.56 34.86 12.36
N ARG A 9 7.68 34.76 13.36
CA ARG A 9 7.75 33.71 14.38
C ARG A 9 7.62 32.31 13.78
N ILE A 10 6.75 32.10 12.79
CA ILE A 10 6.63 30.83 12.07
C ILE A 10 7.94 30.49 11.35
N ASN A 11 8.54 31.44 10.64
CA ASN A 11 9.83 31.20 9.96
C ASN A 11 10.93 30.78 10.93
N ASP A 12 11.00 31.40 12.12
CA ASP A 12 11.97 31.03 13.15
C ASP A 12 11.72 29.60 13.68
N ILE A 13 10.46 29.21 13.85
CA ILE A 13 10.07 27.86 14.23
C ILE A 13 10.43 26.86 13.12
N ASP A 14 10.16 27.18 11.86
CA ASP A 14 10.48 26.33 10.71
C ASP A 14 11.99 26.08 10.60
N ASN A 15 12.81 27.10 10.84
CA ASN A 15 14.28 26.95 10.91
C ASN A 15 14.71 26.02 12.05
N GLN A 16 14.06 26.10 13.22
CA GLN A 16 14.32 25.19 14.33
C GLN A 16 13.90 23.75 14.01
N ILE A 17 12.74 23.57 13.36
CA ILE A 17 12.28 22.26 12.89
C ILE A 17 13.29 21.66 11.92
N LEU A 18 13.74 22.42 10.92
CA LEU A 18 14.75 21.96 9.95
C LEU A 18 16.05 21.55 10.64
N ASN A 19 16.53 22.35 11.60
CA ASN A 19 17.74 22.01 12.37
C ASN A 19 17.57 20.69 13.15
N LEU A 20 16.42 20.49 13.80
CA LEU A 20 16.12 19.26 14.53
C LEU A 20 16.00 18.05 13.58
N LEU A 21 15.42 18.23 12.40
CA LEU A 21 15.35 17.18 11.37
C LEU A 21 16.75 16.79 10.88
N ASN A 22 17.65 17.76 10.67
CA ASN A 22 19.03 17.50 10.28
C ASN A 22 19.80 16.72 11.37
N GLN A 23 19.69 17.12 12.64
CA GLN A 23 20.28 16.37 13.76
C GLN A 23 19.74 14.94 13.83
N ARG A 24 18.44 14.76 13.58
CA ARG A 24 17.81 13.44 13.54
C ARG A 24 18.31 12.60 12.35
N ALA A 25 18.57 13.23 11.21
CA ALA A 25 19.14 12.59 10.03
C ALA A 25 20.60 12.16 10.25
N GLU A 26 21.41 12.99 10.92
CA GLU A 26 22.77 12.65 11.33
C GLU A 26 22.79 11.43 12.26
N ALA A 27 21.89 11.38 13.26
CA ALA A 27 21.73 10.21 14.11
C ALA A 27 21.34 8.96 13.32
N ALA A 28 20.47 9.09 12.30
CA ALA A 28 20.10 7.99 11.41
C ALA A 28 21.31 7.48 10.60
N LEU A 29 22.17 8.36 10.09
CA LEU A 29 23.41 7.97 9.41
C LEU A 29 24.32 7.13 10.33
N GLN A 30 24.51 7.57 11.59
CA GLN A 30 25.29 6.83 12.58
C GLN A 30 24.68 5.45 12.87
N ILE A 31 23.36 5.36 12.99
CA ILE A 31 22.63 4.09 13.14
C ILE A 31 22.87 3.19 11.93
N GLY A 32 22.80 3.74 10.71
CA GLY A 32 23.08 3.01 9.48
C GLY A 32 24.48 2.39 9.46
N ASP A 33 25.50 3.15 9.88
CA ASP A 33 26.87 2.65 10.01
C ASP A 33 27.00 1.51 11.01
N LEU A 34 26.36 1.66 12.18
CA LEU A 34 26.34 0.60 13.20
C LEU A 34 25.61 -0.66 12.71
N LYS A 35 24.47 -0.50 12.05
CA LYS A 35 23.69 -1.62 11.50
C LYS A 35 24.49 -2.39 10.46
N ARG A 36 25.20 -1.69 9.57
CA ARG A 36 26.09 -2.32 8.57
C ARG A 36 27.20 -3.13 9.22
N ARG A 37 27.82 -2.61 10.28
CA ARG A 37 28.88 -3.33 11.02
C ARG A 37 28.38 -4.54 11.80
N GLN A 38 27.12 -4.53 12.22
CA GLN A 38 26.50 -5.56 13.04
C GLN A 38 25.59 -6.51 12.24
N GLU A 39 25.51 -6.37 10.91
CA GLU A 39 24.57 -7.10 10.04
C GLU A 39 23.10 -7.03 10.52
N ALA A 40 22.77 -5.95 11.22
CA ALA A 40 21.45 -5.71 11.77
C ALA A 40 20.46 -5.32 10.66
N PRO A 41 19.16 -5.65 10.82
CA PRO A 41 18.16 -5.34 9.80
C PRO A 41 18.01 -3.82 9.56
N SER A 42 17.90 -3.44 8.29
CA SER A 42 17.70 -2.03 7.90
C SER A 42 16.33 -1.51 8.32
N TYR A 43 15.27 -2.33 8.20
CA TYR A 43 13.90 -1.98 8.55
C TYR A 43 13.37 -2.83 9.70
N VAL A 44 12.83 -2.15 10.72
CA VAL A 44 12.30 -2.74 11.95
C VAL A 44 10.92 -2.11 12.22
N PRO A 45 9.82 -2.70 11.69
CA PRO A 45 8.49 -2.09 11.73
C PRO A 45 7.96 -1.86 13.14
N GLU A 46 8.28 -2.74 14.10
CA GLU A 46 7.89 -2.63 15.50
C GLU A 46 8.45 -1.37 16.16
N ARG A 47 9.65 -0.92 15.77
CA ARG A 47 10.27 0.29 16.29
C ARG A 47 9.55 1.55 15.83
N GLU A 48 9.06 1.56 14.59
CA GLU A 48 8.28 2.69 14.07
C GLU A 48 6.92 2.78 14.74
N ALA A 49 6.26 1.63 14.94
CA ALA A 49 5.00 1.56 15.67
C ALA A 49 5.15 2.13 17.09
N GLU A 50 6.23 1.77 17.79
CA GLU A 50 6.55 2.29 19.13
C GLU A 50 6.75 3.82 19.12
N ILE A 51 7.50 4.34 18.15
CA ILE A 51 7.75 5.79 18.02
C ILE A 51 6.43 6.54 17.79
N LEU A 52 5.60 6.07 16.85
CA LEU A 52 4.32 6.71 16.53
C LEU A 52 3.34 6.65 17.71
N ALA A 53 3.27 5.51 18.41
CA ALA A 53 2.43 5.36 19.60
C ALA A 53 2.86 6.33 20.71
N ARG A 54 4.16 6.41 21.00
CA ARG A 54 4.72 7.32 22.01
C ARG A 54 4.40 8.78 21.70
N LEU A 55 4.59 9.21 20.44
CA LEU A 55 4.37 10.59 20.03
C LEU A 55 2.88 10.96 20.03
N THR A 56 2.03 10.04 19.60
CA THR A 56 0.58 10.23 19.62
C THR A 56 0.06 10.36 21.05
N ALA A 57 0.55 9.52 21.97
CA ALA A 57 0.20 9.60 23.39
C ALA A 57 0.70 10.88 24.08
N ALA A 58 1.82 11.45 23.62
CA ALA A 58 2.38 12.69 24.14
C ALA A 58 1.78 13.97 23.53
N THR A 59 0.85 13.85 22.58
CA THR A 59 0.28 15.00 21.88
C THR A 59 -0.67 15.77 22.80
N SER A 60 -0.31 17.00 23.14
CA SER A 60 -1.13 17.95 23.92
C SER A 60 -1.40 19.27 23.18
N GLY A 61 -0.90 19.39 21.95
CA GLY A 61 -0.99 20.59 21.13
C GLY A 61 -2.23 20.65 20.23
N PRO A 62 -2.34 21.71 19.39
CA PRO A 62 -3.48 21.91 18.50
C PRO A 62 -3.51 20.96 17.29
N LEU A 63 -2.42 20.21 17.04
CA LEU A 63 -2.37 19.23 15.97
C LEU A 63 -3.14 17.96 16.38
N PRO A 64 -4.08 17.48 15.56
CA PRO A 64 -4.73 16.20 15.82
C PRO A 64 -3.71 15.06 15.69
N ALA A 65 -3.93 13.97 16.43
CA ALA A 65 -3.09 12.79 16.42
C ALA A 65 -2.81 12.24 15.00
N SER A 66 -3.82 12.27 14.12
CA SER A 66 -3.69 11.83 12.72
C SER A 66 -2.65 12.65 11.93
N ALA A 67 -2.60 13.96 12.15
CA ALA A 67 -1.62 14.84 11.51
C ALA A 67 -0.20 14.58 12.02
N VAL A 68 -0.04 14.34 13.33
CA VAL A 68 1.26 13.97 13.92
C VAL A 68 1.78 12.67 13.31
N VAL A 69 0.92 11.65 13.17
CA VAL A 69 1.28 10.38 12.52
C VAL A 69 1.70 10.60 11.08
N ALA A 70 0.97 11.42 10.31
CA ALA A 70 1.30 11.69 8.91
C ALA A 70 2.68 12.35 8.76
N VAL A 71 2.95 13.41 9.53
CA VAL A 71 4.25 14.10 9.50
C VAL A 71 5.39 13.15 9.89
N TRP A 72 5.22 12.39 10.98
CA TRP A 72 6.29 11.51 11.45
C TRP A 72 6.53 10.31 10.54
N ARG A 73 5.53 9.80 9.82
CA ARG A 73 5.74 8.76 8.79
C ARG A 73 6.71 9.23 7.71
N GLU A 74 6.56 10.46 7.23
CA GLU A 74 7.47 11.02 6.21
C GLU A 74 8.88 11.28 6.78
N VAL A 75 8.98 11.82 8.00
CA VAL A 75 10.29 12.00 8.67
C VAL A 75 11.00 10.64 8.85
N LEU A 76 10.27 9.61 9.29
CA LEU A 76 10.79 8.27 9.45
C LEU A 76 11.22 7.66 8.10
N SER A 77 10.40 7.80 7.06
CA SER A 77 10.71 7.33 5.71
C SER A 77 12.01 7.97 5.19
N ALA A 78 12.13 9.29 5.27
CA ALA A 78 13.32 10.02 4.83
C ALA A 78 14.58 9.58 5.58
N CYS A 79 14.49 9.42 6.91
CA CYS A 79 15.63 8.99 7.71
C CYS A 79 16.02 7.52 7.46
N ARG A 80 15.04 6.63 7.20
CA ARG A 80 15.28 5.20 6.98
C ARG A 80 16.15 4.94 5.76
N VAL A 81 15.98 5.73 4.71
CA VAL A 81 16.78 5.63 3.48
C VAL A 81 18.25 6.00 3.73
N LEU A 82 18.52 6.88 4.71
CA LEU A 82 19.88 7.20 5.14
C LEU A 82 20.55 6.03 5.88
N GLU A 83 19.76 5.19 6.56
CA GLU A 83 20.26 4.01 7.25
C GLU A 83 20.71 2.91 6.27
N GLY A 84 20.10 2.86 5.08
CA GLY A 84 20.49 1.98 3.98
C GLY A 84 19.45 1.91 2.85
N PRO A 85 19.82 1.33 1.70
CA PRO A 85 18.92 1.19 0.57
C PRO A 85 17.70 0.34 0.95
N LEU A 86 16.51 0.89 0.71
CA LEU A 86 15.23 0.23 0.91
C LEU A 86 14.51 0.19 -0.44
N THR A 87 14.59 -0.95 -1.10
CA THR A 87 13.89 -1.23 -2.36
C THR A 87 12.70 -2.15 -2.09
N VAL A 88 11.53 -1.75 -2.59
CA VAL A 88 10.26 -2.45 -2.40
C VAL A 88 9.69 -2.86 -3.75
N ALA A 89 9.54 -4.15 -4.00
CA ALA A 89 8.87 -4.67 -5.19
C ALA A 89 7.35 -4.57 -5.08
N TYR A 90 6.69 -4.26 -6.19
CA TYR A 90 5.24 -4.16 -6.30
C TYR A 90 4.76 -4.59 -7.69
N LEU A 91 3.47 -4.90 -7.82
CA LEU A 91 2.88 -5.28 -9.11
C LEU A 91 2.76 -4.05 -10.02
N ALA A 92 3.53 -4.06 -11.10
CA ALA A 92 3.57 -3.04 -12.13
C ALA A 92 2.22 -2.84 -12.84
N PRO A 93 2.02 -1.71 -13.55
CA PRO A 93 2.93 -0.57 -13.70
C PRO A 93 2.82 0.43 -12.53
N GLN A 94 3.57 1.53 -12.62
CA GLN A 94 3.54 2.60 -11.63
C GLN A 94 2.12 3.21 -11.56
N GLY A 95 1.60 3.38 -10.34
CA GLY A 95 0.28 3.98 -10.12
C GLY A 95 -0.84 2.96 -9.89
N THR A 96 -0.54 1.66 -9.95
CA THR A 96 -1.46 0.62 -9.47
C THR A 96 -1.77 0.77 -7.99
N PHE A 97 -2.85 0.14 -7.52
CA PHE A 97 -3.15 0.10 -6.09
C PHE A 97 -2.05 -0.62 -5.28
N THR A 98 -1.34 -1.57 -5.86
CA THR A 98 -0.17 -2.20 -5.22
C THR A 98 0.99 -1.20 -5.06
N HIS A 99 1.22 -0.34 -6.07
CA HIS A 99 2.19 0.75 -5.94
C HIS A 99 1.79 1.75 -4.84
N GLN A 100 0.50 2.11 -4.80
CA GLN A 100 -0.04 2.99 -3.75
C GLN A 100 0.13 2.38 -2.36
N ALA A 101 -0.19 1.09 -2.19
CA ALA A 101 0.00 0.36 -0.95
C ALA A 101 1.48 0.33 -0.51
N ALA A 102 2.40 0.10 -1.46
CA ALA A 102 3.82 0.14 -1.18
C ALA A 102 4.26 1.54 -0.70
N ARG A 103 3.78 2.61 -1.37
CA ARG A 103 4.07 4.00 -0.97
C ARG A 103 3.50 4.36 0.39
N GLU A 104 2.28 3.95 0.70
CA GLU A 104 1.67 4.24 1.99
C GLU A 104 2.40 3.54 3.15
N ARG A 105 2.91 2.33 2.91
CA ARG A 105 3.66 1.59 3.94
C ARG A 105 5.08 2.10 4.14
N PHE A 106 5.80 2.35 3.06
CA PHE A 106 7.24 2.62 3.12
C PHE A 106 7.61 4.10 2.99
N GLY A 107 6.67 4.95 2.58
CA GLY A 107 6.82 6.39 2.41
C GLY A 107 7.58 6.77 1.14
N HIS A 108 7.64 8.07 0.83
CA HIS A 108 8.06 8.55 -0.49
C HIS A 108 9.54 8.33 -0.81
N ALA A 109 10.39 8.28 0.22
CA ALA A 109 11.84 8.24 0.03
C ALA A 109 12.36 6.85 -0.41
N ALA A 110 11.59 5.79 -0.22
CA ALA A 110 12.00 4.43 -0.60
C ALA A 110 12.09 4.26 -2.12
N SER A 111 12.91 3.32 -2.57
CA SER A 111 12.99 2.93 -3.98
C SER A 111 11.91 1.90 -4.29
N TYR A 112 11.19 2.07 -5.40
CA TYR A 112 10.09 1.19 -5.80
C TYR A 112 10.44 0.42 -7.07
N HIS A 113 10.49 -0.91 -6.97
CA HIS A 113 10.79 -1.80 -8.09
C HIS A 113 9.48 -2.32 -8.71
N PRO A 114 9.15 -1.97 -9.96
CA PRO A 114 8.01 -2.56 -10.65
C PRO A 114 8.33 -4.00 -11.05
N SER A 115 7.48 -4.96 -10.66
CA SER A 115 7.55 -6.36 -11.07
C SER A 115 6.33 -6.70 -11.94
N ARG A 116 6.51 -7.47 -13.01
CA ARG A 116 5.46 -7.73 -14.02
C ARG A 116 4.41 -8.70 -13.50
N THR A 117 4.77 -9.57 -12.57
CA THR A 117 3.86 -10.55 -11.98
C THR A 117 4.03 -10.61 -10.47
N ILE A 118 3.03 -11.15 -9.77
CA ILE A 118 3.13 -11.41 -8.32
C ILE A 118 4.26 -12.41 -8.04
N ALA A 119 4.44 -13.43 -8.89
CA ALA A 119 5.52 -14.40 -8.72
C ALA A 119 6.91 -13.74 -8.77
N GLU A 120 7.13 -12.77 -9.65
CA GLU A 120 8.37 -12.00 -9.71
C GLU A 120 8.65 -11.24 -8.40
N ILE A 121 7.62 -10.70 -7.73
CA ILE A 121 7.79 -10.02 -6.43
C ILE A 121 8.39 -10.99 -5.40
N PHE A 122 7.86 -12.21 -5.29
CA PHE A 122 8.40 -13.22 -4.37
C PHE A 122 9.84 -13.58 -4.75
N ASP A 123 10.06 -13.89 -6.02
CA ASP A 123 11.36 -14.24 -6.58
C ASP A 123 12.43 -13.15 -6.39
N ASP A 124 12.05 -11.87 -6.43
CA ASP A 124 12.94 -10.72 -6.20
C ASP A 124 13.36 -10.61 -4.74
N VAL A 125 12.43 -10.83 -3.81
CA VAL A 125 12.68 -10.77 -2.36
C VAL A 125 13.50 -11.99 -1.90
N GLU A 126 13.15 -13.20 -2.35
CA GLU A 126 13.85 -14.45 -2.00
C GLU A 126 15.32 -14.39 -2.41
N ARG A 127 15.59 -13.96 -3.65
CA ARG A 127 16.96 -13.81 -4.17
C ARG A 127 17.67 -12.56 -3.65
N GLY A 128 17.01 -11.74 -2.84
CA GLY A 128 17.60 -10.54 -2.23
C GLY A 128 17.89 -9.41 -3.22
N ARG A 129 17.27 -9.39 -4.40
CA ARG A 129 17.34 -8.26 -5.34
C ARG A 129 16.67 -7.01 -4.78
N VAL A 130 15.64 -7.22 -3.96
CA VAL A 130 14.93 -6.18 -3.21
C VAL A 130 14.79 -6.61 -1.75
N GLN A 131 14.56 -5.66 -0.85
CA GLN A 131 14.45 -5.94 0.59
C GLN A 131 13.04 -6.42 0.96
N PHE A 132 12.01 -5.86 0.32
CA PHE A 132 10.61 -6.18 0.59
C PHE A 132 9.79 -6.29 -0.68
N GLY A 133 8.68 -7.01 -0.60
CA GLY A 133 7.66 -7.10 -1.64
C GLY A 133 6.28 -6.78 -1.08
N VAL A 134 5.45 -6.12 -1.87
CA VAL A 134 4.04 -5.85 -1.53
C VAL A 134 3.14 -6.56 -2.51
N ALA A 135 2.29 -7.45 -2.01
CA ALA A 135 1.38 -8.25 -2.83
C ALA A 135 -0.06 -8.22 -2.28
N PRO A 136 -1.09 -8.07 -3.14
CA PRO A 136 -2.47 -8.17 -2.70
C PRO A 136 -2.81 -9.61 -2.32
N VAL A 137 -3.61 -9.82 -1.26
CA VAL A 137 -3.98 -11.18 -0.81
C VAL A 137 -5.49 -11.41 -0.85
N ASP A 138 -6.30 -10.38 -0.58
CA ASP A 138 -7.76 -10.43 -0.73
C ASP A 138 -8.35 -9.04 -0.96
N ASN A 139 -9.45 -9.01 -1.70
CA ASN A 139 -10.27 -7.86 -1.96
C ASN A 139 -11.71 -8.15 -1.47
N SER A 140 -12.36 -7.15 -0.87
CA SER A 140 -13.71 -7.29 -0.31
C SER A 140 -14.81 -7.58 -1.34
N THR A 141 -14.57 -7.28 -2.62
CA THR A 141 -15.51 -7.44 -3.72
C THR A 141 -15.19 -8.69 -4.55
N ASP A 142 -13.92 -8.92 -4.87
CA ASP A 142 -13.50 -10.00 -5.79
C ASP A 142 -12.91 -11.23 -5.08
N GLY A 143 -12.81 -11.19 -3.75
CA GLY A 143 -12.32 -12.31 -2.95
C GLY A 143 -10.79 -12.44 -2.95
N ALA A 144 -10.30 -13.66 -2.79
CA ALA A 144 -8.88 -13.93 -2.60
C ALA A 144 -8.06 -13.81 -3.89
N VAL A 145 -6.82 -13.31 -3.76
CA VAL A 145 -5.83 -13.31 -4.83
C VAL A 145 -5.08 -14.64 -4.82
N ASN A 146 -5.60 -15.60 -5.58
CA ASN A 146 -5.13 -16.99 -5.57
C ASN A 146 -3.63 -17.12 -5.81
N VAL A 147 -3.04 -16.35 -6.73
CA VAL A 147 -1.60 -16.40 -7.04
C VAL A 147 -0.75 -16.08 -5.81
N THR A 148 -1.16 -15.11 -5.00
CA THR A 148 -0.44 -14.76 -3.75
C THR A 148 -0.55 -15.90 -2.75
N LEU A 149 -1.75 -16.46 -2.58
CA LEU A 149 -1.96 -17.60 -1.68
C LEU A 149 -1.14 -18.82 -2.10
N ASP A 150 -1.08 -19.13 -3.39
CA ASP A 150 -0.31 -20.26 -3.93
C ASP A 150 1.20 -20.08 -3.69
N ARG A 151 1.72 -18.86 -3.88
CA ARG A 151 3.13 -18.56 -3.58
C ARG A 151 3.43 -18.64 -2.08
N LEU A 152 2.50 -18.26 -1.21
CA LEU A 152 2.68 -18.34 0.24
C LEU A 152 2.82 -19.78 0.75
N VAL A 153 2.33 -20.79 0.04
CA VAL A 153 2.47 -22.21 0.43
C VAL A 153 3.93 -22.69 0.32
N HIS A 154 4.69 -22.15 -0.64
CA HIS A 154 6.00 -22.69 -1.02
C HIS A 154 7.18 -21.78 -0.71
N THR A 155 6.92 -20.55 -0.25
CA THR A 155 7.96 -19.55 0.01
C THR A 155 8.59 -19.74 1.40
N GLU A 156 9.86 -19.37 1.51
CA GLU A 156 10.54 -19.20 2.82
C GLU A 156 10.36 -17.78 3.39
N LEU A 157 9.77 -16.87 2.60
CA LEU A 157 9.51 -15.50 3.03
C LEU A 157 8.53 -15.45 4.20
N GLN A 158 8.68 -14.41 5.00
CA GLN A 158 7.84 -14.09 6.13
C GLN A 158 6.92 -12.92 5.79
N ILE A 159 5.71 -12.94 6.35
CA ILE A 159 4.82 -11.77 6.33
C ILE A 159 5.30 -10.81 7.43
N CYS A 160 5.92 -9.71 7.02
CA CYS A 160 6.48 -8.67 7.89
C CYS A 160 5.47 -7.54 8.20
N GLY A 161 4.25 -7.65 7.70
CA GLY A 161 3.20 -6.67 7.92
C GLY A 161 2.05 -6.84 6.93
N GLU A 162 0.98 -6.11 7.19
CA GLU A 162 -0.17 -6.00 6.31
C GLU A 162 -0.65 -4.55 6.27
N LEU A 163 -1.37 -4.20 5.22
CA LEU A 163 -2.15 -2.97 5.14
C LEU A 163 -3.41 -3.20 4.33
N THR A 164 -4.46 -2.45 4.67
CA THR A 164 -5.73 -2.47 3.92
C THR A 164 -5.91 -1.11 3.28
N LEU A 165 -6.05 -1.08 1.96
CA LEU A 165 -6.28 0.13 1.18
C LEU A 165 -7.72 0.16 0.71
N GLU A 166 -8.38 1.30 0.89
CA GLU A 166 -9.67 1.58 0.25
C GLU A 166 -9.46 1.82 -1.26
N ILE A 167 -10.19 1.07 -2.09
CA ILE A 167 -10.06 1.09 -3.54
C ILE A 167 -11.08 2.07 -4.10
N ALA A 168 -10.70 3.34 -4.12
CA ALA A 168 -11.44 4.39 -4.81
C ALA A 168 -11.08 4.40 -6.29
N GLN A 169 -12.09 4.27 -7.16
CA GLN A 169 -11.94 4.33 -8.61
C GLN A 169 -12.40 5.69 -9.12
N HIS A 170 -11.57 6.34 -9.92
CA HIS A 170 -11.85 7.67 -10.46
C HIS A 170 -11.91 7.61 -11.98
N LEU A 171 -12.81 8.38 -12.57
CA LEU A 171 -12.78 8.65 -14.00
C LEU A 171 -11.76 9.76 -14.26
N LEU A 172 -10.66 9.42 -14.90
CA LEU A 172 -9.57 10.30 -15.29
C LEU A 172 -9.70 10.66 -16.77
N SER A 173 -9.56 11.92 -17.13
CA SER A 173 -9.48 12.33 -18.53
C SER A 173 -8.95 13.76 -18.65
N LYS A 174 -8.34 14.11 -19.79
CA LYS A 174 -8.02 15.50 -20.12
C LYS A 174 -9.20 16.28 -20.72
N ALA A 175 -10.32 15.61 -21.00
CA ALA A 175 -11.56 16.27 -21.40
C ALA A 175 -12.09 17.23 -20.31
N GLY A 176 -12.75 18.30 -20.75
CA GLY A 176 -13.42 19.24 -19.84
C GLY A 176 -14.78 18.74 -19.37
N ALA A 177 -15.44 17.89 -20.16
CA ALA A 177 -16.78 17.38 -19.89
C ALA A 177 -16.94 15.92 -20.30
N LEU A 178 -17.91 15.23 -19.67
CA LEU A 178 -18.24 13.83 -19.97
C LEU A 178 -18.71 13.63 -21.43
N THR A 179 -19.33 14.64 -22.04
CA THR A 179 -19.81 14.58 -23.43
C THR A 179 -18.71 14.48 -24.48
N GLU A 180 -17.48 14.85 -24.12
CA GLU A 180 -16.30 14.80 -24.99
C GLU A 180 -15.68 13.39 -25.02
N ILE A 181 -16.01 12.54 -24.05
CA ILE A 181 -15.47 11.19 -23.94
C ILE A 181 -16.03 10.31 -25.05
N LYS A 182 -15.13 9.60 -25.74
CA LYS A 182 -15.45 8.67 -26.83
C LYS A 182 -15.13 7.23 -26.51
N ARG A 183 -14.24 6.96 -25.54
CA ARG A 183 -13.84 5.61 -25.11
C ARG A 183 -13.48 5.65 -23.62
N VAL A 184 -13.81 4.59 -22.89
CA VAL A 184 -13.37 4.40 -21.50
C VAL A 184 -12.47 3.16 -21.41
N LEU A 185 -11.29 3.33 -20.83
CA LEU A 185 -10.29 2.27 -20.65
C LEU A 185 -10.16 1.89 -19.17
N SER A 186 -10.02 0.60 -18.86
CA SER A 186 -9.53 0.16 -17.55
C SER A 186 -9.15 -1.32 -17.56
N HIS A 187 -8.72 -1.85 -16.42
CA HIS A 187 -8.68 -3.29 -16.20
C HIS A 187 -10.11 -3.86 -16.15
N PRO A 188 -10.37 -5.12 -16.57
CA PRO A 188 -11.72 -5.71 -16.54
C PRO A 188 -12.41 -5.58 -15.17
N GLN A 189 -11.67 -5.79 -14.09
CA GLN A 189 -12.16 -5.59 -12.71
C GLN A 189 -12.57 -4.13 -12.43
N GLY A 190 -11.80 -3.15 -12.92
CA GLY A 190 -12.12 -1.73 -12.77
C GLY A 190 -13.39 -1.32 -13.52
N LEU A 191 -13.57 -1.84 -14.75
CA LEU A 191 -14.81 -1.64 -15.52
C LEU A 191 -16.00 -2.32 -14.84
N GLY A 192 -15.83 -3.56 -14.39
CA GLY A 192 -16.86 -4.32 -13.70
C GLY A 192 -17.34 -3.65 -12.41
N GLN A 193 -16.42 -3.08 -11.64
CA GLN A 193 -16.72 -2.38 -10.38
C GLN A 193 -17.36 -1.01 -10.56
N CYS A 194 -17.44 -0.45 -11.77
CA CYS A 194 -18.03 0.86 -12.05
C CYS A 194 -19.19 0.78 -13.06
N ARG A 195 -19.72 -0.41 -13.29
CA ARG A 195 -20.67 -0.70 -14.37
C ARG A 195 -21.96 0.11 -14.22
N SER A 196 -22.47 0.26 -13.00
CA SER A 196 -23.72 0.99 -12.77
C SER A 196 -23.55 2.47 -13.08
N TRP A 197 -22.45 3.07 -12.63
CA TRP A 197 -22.14 4.47 -12.92
C TRP A 197 -21.94 4.72 -14.42
N LEU A 198 -21.21 3.84 -15.11
CA LEU A 198 -20.98 3.92 -16.55
C LEU A 198 -22.28 3.82 -17.35
N ALA A 199 -23.19 2.90 -16.98
CA ALA A 199 -24.48 2.74 -17.64
C ALA A 199 -25.39 3.97 -17.48
N GLU A 200 -25.30 4.68 -16.35
CA GLU A 200 -26.08 5.90 -16.10
C GLU A 200 -25.51 7.12 -16.82
N HIS A 201 -24.18 7.29 -16.85
CA HIS A 201 -23.54 8.54 -17.28
C HIS A 201 -22.91 8.49 -18.68
N LEU A 202 -22.51 7.31 -19.15
CA LEU A 202 -21.83 7.09 -20.43
C LEU A 202 -22.37 5.84 -21.16
N PRO A 203 -23.71 5.70 -21.33
CA PRO A 203 -24.33 4.47 -21.84
C PRO A 203 -23.88 4.08 -23.26
N ASP A 204 -23.59 5.07 -24.10
CA ASP A 204 -23.23 4.88 -25.51
C ASP A 204 -21.72 4.90 -25.76
N VAL A 205 -20.90 5.02 -24.71
CA VAL A 205 -19.45 5.09 -24.82
C VAL A 205 -18.84 3.68 -24.77
N PRO A 206 -18.09 3.26 -25.81
CA PRO A 206 -17.37 1.99 -25.79
C PRO A 206 -16.42 1.85 -24.60
N LEU A 207 -16.48 0.69 -23.96
CA LEU A 207 -15.56 0.26 -22.90
C LEU A 207 -14.49 -0.64 -23.51
N GLU A 208 -13.23 -0.43 -23.18
CA GLU A 208 -12.14 -1.31 -23.63
C GLU A 208 -11.23 -1.73 -22.47
N GLU A 209 -10.82 -2.98 -22.54
CA GLU A 209 -10.01 -3.61 -21.52
C GLU A 209 -8.51 -3.36 -21.75
N THR A 210 -7.80 -3.17 -20.66
CA THR A 210 -6.35 -3.00 -20.62
C THR A 210 -5.77 -3.93 -19.56
N ALA A 211 -4.45 -4.12 -19.60
CA ALA A 211 -3.77 -5.00 -18.65
C ALA A 211 -3.76 -4.48 -17.20
N SER A 212 -3.98 -3.17 -16.98
CA SER A 212 -4.04 -2.59 -15.64
C SER A 212 -4.75 -1.24 -15.63
N THR A 213 -5.30 -0.84 -14.48
CA THR A 213 -5.93 0.49 -14.31
C THR A 213 -4.94 1.64 -14.55
N ALA A 214 -3.69 1.49 -14.10
CA ALA A 214 -2.64 2.47 -14.34
C ALA A 214 -2.23 2.57 -15.82
N GLY A 215 -2.16 1.44 -16.54
CA GLY A 215 -1.92 1.44 -17.98
C GLY A 215 -3.05 2.13 -18.77
N ALA A 216 -4.30 2.03 -18.31
CA ALA A 216 -5.39 2.82 -18.88
C ALA A 216 -5.19 4.33 -18.69
N ALA A 217 -4.73 4.77 -17.51
CA ALA A 217 -4.43 6.18 -17.26
C ALA A 217 -3.29 6.69 -18.16
N GLU A 218 -2.24 5.90 -18.36
CA GLU A 218 -1.15 6.20 -19.30
C GLU A 218 -1.67 6.41 -20.73
N LEU A 219 -2.55 5.52 -21.20
CA LEU A 219 -3.18 5.64 -22.53
C LEU A 219 -4.09 6.88 -22.64
N ALA A 220 -4.85 7.20 -21.59
CA ALA A 220 -5.71 8.38 -21.55
C ALA A 220 -4.91 9.70 -21.53
N ALA A 221 -3.64 9.68 -21.13
CA ALA A 221 -2.78 10.86 -21.17
C ALA A 221 -2.50 11.35 -22.61
N ALA A 222 -2.59 10.45 -23.60
CA ALA A 222 -2.27 10.72 -25.00
C ALA A 222 -3.46 11.25 -25.83
N ASP A 223 -4.71 10.97 -25.47
CA ASP A 223 -5.91 11.45 -26.18
C ASP A 223 -6.95 12.00 -25.20
N PRO A 224 -7.27 13.31 -25.22
CA PRO A 224 -8.27 13.91 -24.35
C PRO A 224 -9.67 13.31 -24.46
N ARG A 225 -10.01 12.64 -25.56
CA ARG A 225 -11.32 11.99 -25.76
C ARG A 225 -11.40 10.61 -25.10
N VAL A 226 -10.29 10.13 -24.54
CA VAL A 226 -10.22 8.88 -23.81
C VAL A 226 -10.32 9.17 -22.32
N ALA A 227 -11.16 8.42 -21.64
CA ALA A 227 -11.19 8.38 -20.18
C ALA A 227 -10.57 7.06 -19.69
N ALA A 228 -9.97 7.10 -18.51
CA ALA A 228 -9.50 5.93 -17.80
C ALA A 228 -10.20 5.80 -16.46
N ILE A 229 -10.48 4.57 -16.04
CA ILE A 229 -10.85 4.28 -14.64
C ILE A 229 -9.61 3.81 -13.92
N ALA A 230 -9.13 4.61 -12.96
CA ALA A 230 -7.92 4.30 -12.21
C ALA A 230 -7.86 4.98 -10.84
N SER A 231 -6.77 4.72 -10.11
CA SER A 231 -6.46 5.37 -8.84
C SER A 231 -6.15 6.87 -9.03
N GLU A 232 -6.34 7.66 -7.99
CA GLU A 232 -5.89 9.07 -7.98
C GLU A 232 -4.38 9.18 -8.18
N LEU A 233 -3.61 8.22 -7.67
CA LEU A 233 -2.16 8.16 -7.86
C LEU A 233 -1.78 8.02 -9.35
N ALA A 234 -2.51 7.20 -10.11
CA ALA A 234 -2.26 7.08 -11.55
C ALA A 234 -2.54 8.42 -12.27
N GLY A 235 -3.61 9.12 -11.93
CA GLY A 235 -3.90 10.44 -12.48
C GLY A 235 -2.80 11.47 -12.22
N GLN A 236 -2.22 11.47 -11.02
CA GLN A 236 -1.09 12.33 -10.68
C GLN A 236 0.18 11.98 -11.46
N LEU A 237 0.50 10.69 -11.58
CA LEU A 237 1.72 10.23 -12.23
C LEU A 237 1.72 10.43 -13.75
N TYR A 238 0.57 10.25 -14.38
CA TYR A 238 0.41 10.34 -15.84
C TYR A 238 -0.14 11.70 -16.30
N ASP A 239 -0.27 12.68 -15.40
CA ASP A 239 -0.81 14.01 -15.67
C ASP A 239 -2.18 13.97 -16.36
N VAL A 240 -3.09 13.17 -15.79
CA VAL A 240 -4.48 13.02 -16.23
C VAL A 240 -5.41 13.41 -15.08
N PRO A 241 -6.11 14.56 -15.18
CA PRO A 241 -6.90 15.05 -14.07
C PRO A 241 -8.13 14.17 -13.83
N ILE A 242 -8.61 14.20 -12.59
CA ILE A 242 -9.84 13.50 -12.22
C ILE A 242 -11.03 14.29 -12.74
N LEU A 243 -11.76 13.70 -13.69
CA LEU A 243 -13.02 14.25 -14.18
C LEU A 243 -14.17 13.93 -13.24
N ARG A 244 -14.21 12.71 -12.68
CA ARG A 244 -15.18 12.31 -11.65
C ARG A 244 -14.52 11.43 -10.59
N ARG A 245 -14.80 11.74 -9.31
CA ARG A 245 -14.25 11.02 -8.17
C ARG A 245 -15.19 9.91 -7.73
N ARG A 246 -14.61 8.78 -7.33
CA ARG A 246 -15.30 7.70 -6.61
C ARG A 246 -16.54 7.18 -7.34
N ILE A 247 -16.31 6.63 -8.53
CA ILE A 247 -17.35 6.09 -9.41
C ILE A 247 -17.57 4.58 -9.22
N GLU A 248 -16.87 3.97 -8.26
CA GLU A 248 -17.11 2.57 -7.89
C GLU A 248 -18.53 2.34 -7.36
N ASP A 249 -19.14 1.24 -7.77
CA ASP A 249 -20.50 0.84 -7.39
C ASP A 249 -20.58 0.51 -5.88
N ASN A 250 -19.49 -0.03 -5.29
CA ASN A 250 -19.37 -0.32 -3.86
C ASN A 250 -18.31 0.56 -3.19
N ARG A 251 -18.76 1.50 -2.34
CA ARG A 251 -17.87 2.41 -1.58
C ARG A 251 -17.06 1.72 -0.48
N HIS A 252 -17.44 0.52 -0.06
CA HIS A 252 -16.71 -0.28 0.92
C HIS A 252 -15.74 -1.27 0.27
N ASN A 253 -15.27 -0.95 -0.94
CA ASN A 253 -14.26 -1.74 -1.64
C ASN A 253 -12.88 -1.52 -1.02
N ALA A 254 -12.28 -2.58 -0.48
CA ALA A 254 -10.97 -2.55 0.12
C ALA A 254 -10.15 -3.78 -0.29
N THR A 255 -8.86 -3.56 -0.52
CA THR A 255 -7.88 -4.63 -0.77
C THR A 255 -6.89 -4.68 0.37
N ARG A 256 -6.65 -5.87 0.90
CA ARG A 256 -5.56 -6.12 1.83
C ARG A 256 -4.32 -6.55 1.06
N PHE A 257 -3.20 -5.98 1.46
CA PHE A 257 -1.88 -6.25 0.94
C PHE A 257 -0.99 -6.79 2.06
N LEU A 258 -0.12 -7.74 1.70
CA LEU A 258 0.91 -8.28 2.56
C LEU A 258 2.25 -7.65 2.22
N VAL A 259 3.05 -7.41 3.26
CA VAL A 259 4.46 -7.03 3.14
C VAL A 259 5.29 -8.29 3.37
N LEU A 260 6.04 -8.69 2.35
CA LEU A 260 6.87 -9.88 2.35
C LEU A 260 8.33 -9.50 2.55
N GLY A 261 9.04 -10.26 3.38
CA GLY A 261 10.47 -10.07 3.63
C GLY A 261 11.14 -11.35 4.10
N ARG A 262 12.48 -11.34 4.17
CA ARG A 262 13.27 -12.53 4.54
C ARG A 262 13.39 -12.77 6.05
N ARG A 263 12.91 -11.84 6.88
CA ARG A 263 13.01 -11.91 8.35
C ARG A 263 11.65 -11.62 8.97
N ALA A 264 11.30 -12.35 10.01
CA ALA A 264 10.10 -12.08 10.79
C ALA A 264 10.23 -10.75 11.55
N SER A 265 9.09 -10.09 11.79
CA SER A 265 9.02 -8.89 12.63
C SER A 265 8.87 -9.26 14.10
N GLY A 266 9.38 -8.42 15.00
CA GLY A 266 9.18 -8.59 16.44
C GLY A 266 7.72 -8.38 16.86
N PRO A 267 7.33 -8.86 18.06
CA PRO A 267 5.96 -8.72 18.57
C PRO A 267 5.64 -7.26 18.89
N THR A 268 4.42 -6.84 18.55
CA THR A 268 3.91 -5.48 18.77
C THR A 268 2.80 -5.43 19.83
N GLY A 269 2.28 -6.58 20.25
CA GLY A 269 1.11 -6.69 21.13
C GLY A 269 -0.24 -6.56 20.40
N ARG A 270 -0.21 -6.28 19.09
CA ARG A 270 -1.37 -6.29 18.18
C ARG A 270 -1.01 -7.05 16.92
N ASP A 271 -0.69 -8.33 17.13
CA ASP A 271 -0.07 -9.17 16.11
C ASP A 271 -1.10 -10.07 15.43
N LYS A 272 -0.80 -10.43 14.18
CA LYS A 272 -1.53 -11.43 13.42
C LYS A 272 -0.55 -12.49 12.94
N THR A 273 -0.94 -13.75 13.12
CA THR A 273 -0.17 -14.91 12.65
C THR A 273 -0.93 -15.57 11.50
N SER A 274 -0.26 -15.76 10.37
CA SER A 274 -0.77 -16.55 9.25
C SER A 274 -0.09 -17.91 9.25
N ILE A 275 -0.88 -18.97 9.10
CA ILE A 275 -0.40 -20.35 9.03
C ILE A 275 -0.99 -21.02 7.79
N VAL A 276 -0.19 -21.88 7.17
CA VAL A 276 -0.60 -22.79 6.10
C VAL A 276 -0.35 -24.20 6.59
N PHE A 277 -1.31 -25.09 6.41
CA PHE A 277 -1.18 -26.49 6.78
C PHE A 277 -1.96 -27.37 5.79
N ALA A 278 -1.50 -28.60 5.61
CA ALA A 278 -2.23 -29.63 4.89
C ALA A 278 -2.92 -30.57 5.89
N MET A 279 -4.08 -31.09 5.52
CA MET A 279 -4.82 -32.04 6.34
C MET A 279 -5.41 -33.16 5.46
N PRO A 280 -5.59 -34.39 5.99
CA PRO A 280 -6.33 -35.43 5.30
C PRO A 280 -7.77 -34.96 5.03
N ASN A 281 -8.30 -35.28 3.85
CA ASN A 281 -9.68 -34.97 3.50
C ASN A 281 -10.64 -35.99 4.14
N GLN A 282 -10.88 -35.84 5.45
CA GLN A 282 -11.76 -36.70 6.23
C GLN A 282 -12.73 -35.89 7.12
N PRO A 283 -13.94 -36.42 7.41
CA PRO A 283 -14.88 -35.74 8.29
C PRO A 283 -14.26 -35.35 9.64
N GLY A 284 -14.52 -34.10 10.05
CA GLY A 284 -14.04 -33.53 11.31
C GLY A 284 -12.55 -33.15 11.35
N ALA A 285 -11.79 -33.29 10.25
CA ALA A 285 -10.39 -32.86 10.21
C ALA A 285 -10.23 -31.36 10.52
N LEU A 286 -10.99 -30.50 9.82
CA LEU A 286 -10.93 -29.05 10.04
C LEU A 286 -11.34 -28.68 11.46
N TYR A 287 -12.41 -29.26 11.99
CA TYR A 287 -12.87 -29.01 13.36
C TYR A 287 -11.75 -29.24 14.40
N ARG A 288 -11.06 -30.38 14.30
CA ARG A 288 -9.96 -30.72 15.23
C ARG A 288 -8.77 -29.75 15.14
N ILE A 289 -8.56 -29.13 13.98
CA ILE A 289 -7.52 -28.11 13.80
C ILE A 289 -7.96 -26.76 14.39
N LEU A 290 -9.25 -26.42 14.30
CA LEU A 290 -9.78 -25.15 14.81
C LEU A 290 -10.05 -25.17 16.32
N GLU A 291 -10.34 -26.34 16.90
CA GLU A 291 -10.67 -26.51 18.33
C GLU A 291 -9.62 -25.91 19.29
N PRO A 292 -8.29 -26.10 19.11
CA PRO A 292 -7.29 -25.50 19.98
C PRO A 292 -7.32 -23.97 20.02
N PHE A 293 -7.63 -23.31 18.90
CA PHE A 293 -7.73 -21.84 18.83
C PHE A 293 -8.91 -21.35 19.67
N ALA A 294 -10.09 -21.97 19.50
CA ALA A 294 -11.29 -21.65 20.26
C ALA A 294 -11.08 -21.87 21.77
N ARG A 295 -10.49 -23.00 22.17
CA ARG A 295 -10.19 -23.30 23.58
C ARG A 295 -9.22 -22.29 24.21
N SER A 296 -8.34 -21.71 23.41
CA SER A 296 -7.37 -20.71 23.85
C SER A 296 -7.89 -19.28 23.78
N GLY A 297 -9.16 -19.07 23.35
CA GLY A 297 -9.73 -17.74 23.15
C GLY A 297 -9.05 -16.96 22.00
N LEU A 298 -8.39 -17.63 21.07
CA LEU A 298 -7.71 -17.01 19.94
C LEU A 298 -8.71 -16.75 18.81
N ASN A 299 -8.86 -15.47 18.44
CA ASN A 299 -9.75 -15.08 17.36
C ASN A 299 -9.13 -15.38 15.99
N LEU A 300 -9.89 -16.05 15.11
CA LEU A 300 -9.48 -16.32 13.74
C LEU A 300 -10.09 -15.26 12.81
N THR A 301 -9.23 -14.58 12.05
CA THR A 301 -9.66 -13.49 11.16
C THR A 301 -9.82 -13.90 9.70
N LYS A 302 -9.30 -15.07 9.32
CA LYS A 302 -9.46 -15.65 7.99
C LYS A 302 -9.25 -17.16 8.04
N ILE A 303 -10.06 -17.88 7.27
CA ILE A 303 -9.88 -19.30 6.97
C ILE A 303 -10.20 -19.53 5.50
N GLU A 304 -9.33 -20.25 4.81
CA GLU A 304 -9.50 -20.52 3.38
C GLU A 304 -9.02 -21.93 3.08
N SER A 305 -9.89 -22.73 2.48
CA SER A 305 -9.59 -24.11 2.09
C SER A 305 -9.22 -24.12 0.62
N ARG A 306 -8.11 -24.77 0.28
CA ARG A 306 -7.71 -24.98 -1.11
C ARG A 306 -7.50 -26.47 -1.37
N PRO A 307 -8.01 -27.00 -2.50
CA PRO A 307 -7.69 -28.36 -2.91
C PRO A 307 -6.19 -28.46 -3.21
N ALA A 308 -5.56 -29.53 -2.73
CA ALA A 308 -4.18 -29.89 -3.03
C ALA A 308 -4.09 -30.62 -4.37
#